data_AF-A0A969PAE5-F1
#
_entry.id   AF-A0A969PAE5-F1
#
_cell.length_a   1.000
_cell.length_b   1.000
_cell.length_c   1.000
_cell.angle_alpha   90.00
_cell.angle_beta   90.00
_cell.angle_gamma   90.00
#
_symmetry.space_group_name_H-M   'P 1'
#
loop_
_entity.id
_entity.type
_entity.pdbx_description
1 polymer ?
#
loop_
_entity_poly.entity_id
_entity_poly.type
_entity_poly.pdbx_seq_one_letter_code
_entity_poly.pdbx_strand_id
1 'polypeptide(L)'
;MVATKYGDAIPLAPRRKRERGEGDDLERDRLQLEWQYWNGERWAKLIVEDGSENVTRPGVIQFLPPADFALKPAQEVEFGLPNRYWLKLEWQRGIYAIAPKLQGLRLNTTMAVQAETLRDEVLGSSDGSAHQRFRTVRRPVLNGQQLQIREPELLSAEEVATIRQTEGDDAIAITYDAANRPQVIWVRWHEVPDFYASGPRDRHYVLDHFSGEVQFGDGSNGLIPPIGTGNVRLVRYQTGGGAIGNRPAETIVQLKTTVPYVEKVTNLEAAIGGADPETQASLIEREPRSLRHRFRAVALSDYEDLAKLASPDVERAKCVPLRELNQLTVSLEPLSEVYGAVSVIIVPRSTSPKPLPSLELIHRVQDYLRSHSSATAEIVVVGPQYVSVSVSAEIALTALEGASSVENAIDQKLASFLHPLTGGLDGTGWFFGREPTDPTSTSRSNPSPASITSTASPSTTTATTPPSSPSNKPAYSSSIPVNIQFS
;
A
#
# COMPACT_ATOMS: atom_id res chain seq x y z
N MET A 1 1.96 -20.61 0.12
CA MET A 1 1.87 -21.51 1.28
C MET A 1 3.24 -21.65 1.94
N VAL A 2 3.71 -20.63 2.66
CA VAL A 2 4.93 -20.73 3.46
C VAL A 2 4.56 -21.45 4.76
N ALA A 3 5.21 -22.57 5.05
CA ALA A 3 5.24 -23.17 6.38
C ALA A 3 6.63 -22.89 6.97
N THR A 4 6.75 -21.89 7.83
CA THR A 4 7.96 -21.67 8.63
C THR A 4 7.55 -21.38 10.06
N LYS A 5 8.09 -22.18 10.98
CA LYS A 5 7.78 -22.20 12.41
C LYS A 5 8.53 -21.07 13.13
N TYR A 6 7.82 -20.07 13.66
CA TYR A 6 8.32 -19.19 14.73
C TYR A 6 7.16 -18.63 15.59
N GLY A 7 7.30 -18.83 16.91
CA GLY A 7 6.99 -17.90 17.99
C GLY A 7 5.57 -17.38 18.22
N ASP A 8 4.94 -17.91 19.27
CA ASP A 8 3.90 -17.39 20.18
C ASP A 8 2.79 -16.44 19.64
N ALA A 9 1.56 -16.98 19.67
CA ALA A 9 0.32 -16.29 19.40
C ALA A 9 0.00 -15.22 20.46
N ILE A 10 -0.23 -13.99 20.02
CA ILE A 10 -0.82 -12.92 20.84
C ILE A 10 -2.34 -13.21 20.97
N PRO A 11 -2.90 -13.34 22.18
CA PRO A 11 -4.34 -13.59 22.33
C PRO A 11 -5.15 -12.34 21.94
N LEU A 12 -6.01 -12.49 20.93
CA LEU A 12 -7.02 -11.49 20.57
C LEU A 12 -8.07 -11.41 21.69
N ALA A 13 -8.27 -10.22 22.25
CA ALA A 13 -9.29 -9.96 23.27
C ALA A 13 -10.71 -10.23 22.73
N PRO A 14 -11.64 -10.76 23.56
CA PRO A 14 -13.01 -11.06 23.12
C PRO A 14 -13.78 -9.77 22.84
N ARG A 15 -14.37 -9.67 21.62
CA ARG A 15 -15.32 -8.61 21.27
C ARG A 15 -16.55 -8.70 22.18
N ARG A 16 -16.91 -7.59 22.85
CA ARG A 16 -18.15 -7.47 23.63
C ARG A 16 -19.38 -7.64 22.73
N LYS A 17 -20.33 -8.48 23.16
CA LYS A 17 -21.67 -8.60 22.56
C LYS A 17 -22.38 -7.24 22.61
N ARG A 18 -22.81 -6.72 21.45
CA ARG A 18 -23.80 -5.63 21.36
C ARG A 18 -25.21 -6.21 21.52
N GLU A 19 -26.09 -5.45 22.18
CA GLU A 19 -27.51 -5.79 22.33
C GLU A 19 -28.29 -5.56 21.03
N ARG A 20 -29.34 -6.37 20.83
CA ARG A 20 -30.10 -6.51 19.57
C ARG A 20 -30.94 -5.28 19.23
N GLY A 21 -30.68 -4.68 18.07
CA GLY A 21 -31.54 -3.71 17.38
C GLY A 21 -30.95 -3.40 16.00
N GLU A 22 -31.81 -3.25 14.98
CA GLU A 22 -31.67 -2.86 13.54
C GLU A 22 -30.33 -3.06 12.77
N GLY A 23 -29.15 -3.00 13.39
CA GLY A 23 -27.86 -3.41 12.80
C GLY A 23 -27.66 -4.93 12.67
N ASP A 24 -28.60 -5.75 13.17
CA ASP A 24 -28.55 -7.23 13.08
C ASP A 24 -28.81 -7.73 11.63
N ASP A 25 -29.50 -6.93 10.81
CA ASP A 25 -29.75 -7.27 9.40
C ASP A 25 -28.52 -6.94 8.50
N LEU A 26 -27.70 -5.95 8.87
CA LEU A 26 -26.42 -5.68 8.20
C LEU A 26 -25.34 -6.73 8.52
N GLU A 27 -25.38 -7.35 9.72
CA GLU A 27 -24.48 -8.49 10.04
C GLU A 27 -24.88 -9.79 9.33
N ARG A 28 -26.14 -9.91 8.87
CA ARG A 28 -26.62 -11.11 8.14
C ARG A 28 -26.07 -11.21 6.73
N ASP A 29 -25.81 -10.09 6.07
CA ASP A 29 -25.30 -10.04 4.69
C ASP A 29 -23.76 -9.96 4.59
N ARG A 30 -23.06 -9.89 5.72
CA ARG A 30 -21.61 -9.85 5.73
C ARG A 30 -21.03 -11.14 5.13
N LEU A 31 -20.27 -10.98 4.05
CA LEU A 31 -19.58 -12.08 3.36
C LEU A 31 -18.78 -12.91 4.37
N GLN A 32 -19.06 -14.21 4.40
CA GLN A 32 -18.37 -15.14 5.28
C GLN A 32 -17.95 -16.38 4.50
N LEU A 33 -16.64 -16.56 4.40
CA LEU A 33 -16.03 -17.78 3.90
C LEU A 33 -15.42 -18.58 5.05
N GLU A 34 -15.40 -19.88 4.89
CA GLU A 34 -14.70 -20.77 5.82
C GLU A 34 -13.67 -21.61 5.08
N TRP A 35 -12.43 -21.54 5.54
CA TRP A 35 -11.38 -22.42 5.07
C TRP A 35 -11.52 -23.78 5.74
N GLN A 36 -11.41 -24.83 4.95
CA GLN A 36 -11.45 -26.22 5.37
C GLN A 36 -10.30 -27.00 4.71
N TYR A 37 -9.90 -28.11 5.34
CA TYR A 37 -8.90 -29.04 4.83
C TYR A 37 -9.41 -30.47 4.96
N TRP A 38 -8.87 -31.37 4.14
CA TRP A 38 -9.17 -32.80 4.26
C TRP A 38 -8.29 -33.45 5.34
N ASN A 39 -8.90 -34.02 6.37
CA ASN A 39 -8.16 -34.63 7.48
C ASN A 39 -7.98 -36.16 7.37
N GLY A 40 -8.36 -36.75 6.23
CA GLY A 40 -8.33 -38.20 6.00
C GLY A 40 -9.70 -38.85 6.01
N GLU A 41 -10.68 -38.24 6.70
CA GLU A 41 -12.04 -38.77 6.83
C GLU A 41 -13.11 -37.77 6.39
N ARG A 42 -12.90 -36.48 6.68
CA ARG A 42 -13.86 -35.42 6.38
C ARG A 42 -13.18 -34.09 6.12
N TRP A 43 -13.98 -33.13 5.65
CA TRP A 43 -13.60 -31.72 5.65
C TRP A 43 -13.64 -31.18 7.08
N ALA A 44 -12.51 -30.68 7.57
CA ALA A 44 -12.36 -30.06 8.88
C ALA A 44 -12.01 -28.58 8.73
N LYS A 45 -12.41 -27.76 9.71
CA LYS A 45 -12.15 -26.32 9.70
C LYS A 45 -10.64 -26.03 9.80
N LEU A 46 -10.14 -25.21 8.88
CA LEU A 46 -8.77 -24.70 8.90
C LEU A 46 -8.75 -23.31 9.53
N ILE A 47 -7.88 -23.10 10.51
CA ILE A 47 -7.60 -21.77 11.06
C ILE A 47 -6.56 -21.12 10.15
N VAL A 48 -6.92 -19.97 9.58
CA VAL A 48 -6.05 -19.19 8.70
C VAL A 48 -5.95 -17.75 9.18
N GLU A 49 -4.81 -17.13 8.94
CA GLU A 49 -4.68 -15.69 8.87
C GLU A 49 -4.92 -15.26 7.42
N ASP A 50 -6.08 -14.64 7.17
CA ASP A 50 -6.55 -14.27 5.83
C ASP A 50 -6.37 -12.77 5.57
N GLY A 51 -5.27 -12.39 4.90
CA GLY A 51 -5.04 -11.03 4.45
C GLY A 51 -5.84 -10.60 3.22
N SER A 52 -6.54 -11.53 2.55
CA SER A 52 -7.37 -11.27 1.36
C SER A 52 -8.78 -10.76 1.69
N GLU A 53 -9.13 -10.76 2.99
CA GLU A 53 -10.44 -10.40 3.51
C GLU A 53 -11.56 -11.13 2.75
N ASN A 54 -11.65 -12.47 2.91
CA ASN A 54 -12.62 -13.29 2.18
C ASN A 54 -12.48 -13.16 0.65
N VAL A 55 -11.25 -13.11 0.13
CA VAL A 55 -10.95 -13.03 -1.31
C VAL A 55 -11.62 -11.81 -1.98
N THR A 56 -11.79 -10.72 -1.24
CA THR A 56 -12.29 -9.45 -1.80
C THR A 56 -11.17 -8.58 -2.35
N ARG A 57 -9.93 -8.85 -1.92
CA ARG A 57 -8.72 -8.17 -2.41
C ARG A 57 -7.53 -9.13 -2.51
N PRO A 58 -6.47 -8.79 -3.26
CA PRO A 58 -5.20 -9.51 -3.19
C PRO A 58 -4.73 -9.61 -1.74
N GLY A 59 -4.21 -10.77 -1.33
CA GLY A 59 -3.85 -11.00 0.06
C GLY A 59 -3.03 -12.26 0.27
N VAL A 60 -2.26 -12.27 1.36
CA VAL A 60 -1.53 -13.46 1.80
C VAL A 60 -2.43 -14.28 2.72
N ILE A 61 -2.54 -15.58 2.44
CA ILE A 61 -3.18 -16.56 3.33
C ILE A 61 -2.08 -17.35 4.03
N GLN A 62 -2.06 -17.30 5.36
CA GLN A 62 -1.10 -18.04 6.18
C GLN A 62 -1.82 -19.02 7.10
N PHE A 63 -1.26 -20.21 7.25
CA PHE A 63 -1.76 -21.21 8.19
C PHE A 63 -0.66 -22.19 8.55
N LEU A 64 -0.78 -22.79 9.73
CA LEU A 64 0.02 -23.95 10.12
C LEU A 64 -0.74 -25.21 9.71
N PRO A 65 -0.12 -26.10 8.90
CA PRO A 65 -0.72 -27.39 8.57
C PRO A 65 -1.13 -28.15 9.83
N PRO A 66 -2.41 -28.53 9.97
CA PRO A 66 -2.87 -29.36 11.08
C PRO A 66 -2.18 -30.73 11.09
N ALA A 67 -2.03 -31.33 12.28
CA ALA A 67 -1.31 -32.60 12.44
C ALA A 67 -2.00 -33.78 11.72
N ASP A 68 -3.32 -33.71 11.55
CA ASP A 68 -4.16 -34.66 10.84
C ASP A 68 -4.42 -34.27 9.37
N PHE A 69 -3.69 -33.29 8.82
CA PHE A 69 -3.83 -32.97 7.39
C PHE A 69 -3.34 -34.16 6.55
N ALA A 70 -4.25 -34.76 5.77
CA ALA A 70 -4.00 -36.01 5.07
C ALA A 70 -4.18 -35.91 3.54
N LEU A 71 -3.54 -36.83 2.83
CA LEU A 71 -3.76 -37.03 1.40
C LEU A 71 -5.14 -37.66 1.17
N LYS A 72 -5.87 -37.15 0.17
CA LYS A 72 -7.13 -37.80 -0.25
C LYS A 72 -6.81 -39.00 -1.15
N PRO A 73 -7.35 -40.21 -0.86
CA PRO A 73 -7.03 -41.42 -1.61
C PRO A 73 -7.50 -41.35 -3.06
N ALA A 74 -6.83 -42.08 -3.95
CA ALA A 74 -7.05 -42.02 -5.39
C ALA A 74 -8.49 -42.35 -5.86
N GLN A 75 -9.29 -42.99 -5.00
CA GLN A 75 -10.69 -43.34 -5.29
C GLN A 75 -11.68 -42.20 -5.00
N GLU A 76 -11.28 -41.18 -4.21
CA GLU A 76 -12.14 -40.06 -3.79
C GLU A 76 -11.58 -38.71 -4.28
N VAL A 77 -11.02 -38.69 -5.49
CA VAL A 77 -10.29 -37.53 -6.03
C VAL A 77 -11.21 -36.38 -6.41
N GLU A 78 -10.93 -35.20 -5.85
CA GLU A 78 -11.48 -33.95 -6.37
C GLU A 78 -10.78 -33.62 -7.70
N PHE A 79 -11.56 -33.19 -8.70
CA PHE A 79 -11.06 -32.77 -10.02
C PHE A 79 -10.14 -33.79 -10.73
N GLY A 80 -10.23 -35.08 -10.39
CA GLY A 80 -9.43 -36.15 -11.00
C GLY A 80 -7.94 -36.11 -10.68
N LEU A 81 -7.52 -35.41 -9.62
CA LEU A 81 -6.11 -35.28 -9.24
C LEU A 81 -5.76 -36.20 -8.05
N PRO A 82 -5.08 -37.34 -8.27
CA PRO A 82 -4.73 -38.28 -7.20
C PRO A 82 -3.59 -37.79 -6.32
N ASN A 83 -3.57 -38.27 -5.07
CA ASN A 83 -2.48 -38.09 -4.11
C ASN A 83 -2.13 -36.60 -3.91
N ARG A 84 -3.13 -35.81 -3.51
CA ARG A 84 -2.99 -34.40 -3.16
C ARG A 84 -3.57 -34.12 -1.79
N TYR A 85 -2.99 -33.12 -1.13
CA TYR A 85 -3.60 -32.44 -0.01
C TYR A 85 -4.62 -31.44 -0.54
N TRP A 86 -5.77 -31.36 0.11
CA TRP A 86 -6.88 -30.54 -0.36
C TRP A 86 -7.26 -29.48 0.66
N LEU A 87 -7.41 -28.26 0.14
CA LEU A 87 -8.05 -27.15 0.83
C LEU A 87 -9.36 -26.85 0.12
N LYS A 88 -10.38 -26.52 0.90
CA LYS A 88 -11.69 -26.07 0.41
C LYS A 88 -11.98 -24.72 1.02
N LEU A 89 -12.43 -23.77 0.21
CA LEU A 89 -12.99 -22.52 0.67
C LEU A 89 -14.50 -22.60 0.49
N GLU A 90 -15.21 -22.71 1.61
CA GLU A 90 -16.66 -22.85 1.62
C GLU A 90 -17.32 -21.49 1.79
N TRP A 91 -18.15 -21.12 0.81
CA TRP A 91 -18.98 -19.92 0.91
C TRP A 91 -20.19 -20.23 1.78
N GLN A 92 -20.21 -19.70 3.00
CA GLN A 92 -21.28 -19.96 3.95
C GLN A 92 -22.47 -19.01 3.77
N ARG A 93 -22.20 -17.70 3.67
CA ARG A 93 -23.24 -16.66 3.51
C ARG A 93 -22.68 -15.33 3.00
N GLY A 94 -23.59 -14.39 2.75
CA GLY A 94 -23.31 -13.06 2.19
C GLY A 94 -23.12 -13.13 0.67
N ILE A 95 -23.02 -11.97 0.03
CA ILE A 95 -22.95 -11.86 -1.42
C ILE A 95 -21.66 -11.14 -1.82
N TYR A 96 -20.92 -11.71 -2.77
CA TYR A 96 -19.93 -10.92 -3.50
C TYR A 96 -20.66 -9.93 -4.38
N ALA A 97 -20.60 -8.66 -4.02
CA ALA A 97 -21.24 -7.65 -4.84
C ALA A 97 -20.54 -7.46 -6.22
N ILE A 98 -19.26 -7.80 -6.32
CA ILE A 98 -18.60 -8.17 -7.57
C ILE A 98 -17.93 -9.52 -7.34
N ALA A 99 -18.28 -10.52 -8.15
CA ALA A 99 -17.63 -11.82 -8.08
C ALA A 99 -16.12 -11.68 -8.28
N PRO A 100 -15.27 -12.13 -7.33
CA PRO A 100 -13.84 -11.94 -7.43
C PRO A 100 -13.31 -12.79 -8.58
N LYS A 101 -12.44 -12.18 -9.39
CA LYS A 101 -11.71 -12.90 -10.43
C LYS A 101 -10.36 -13.30 -9.86
N LEU A 102 -10.14 -14.61 -9.69
CA LEU A 102 -8.85 -15.13 -9.29
C LEU A 102 -7.83 -14.91 -10.42
N GLN A 103 -6.97 -13.90 -10.27
CA GLN A 103 -5.90 -13.62 -11.23
C GLN A 103 -4.73 -14.61 -11.11
N GLY A 104 -4.47 -15.10 -9.90
CA GLY A 104 -3.45 -16.10 -9.65
C GLY A 104 -3.42 -16.55 -8.20
N LEU A 105 -2.97 -17.79 -7.98
CA LEU A 105 -2.63 -18.32 -6.67
C LEU A 105 -1.14 -18.64 -6.67
N ARG A 106 -0.38 -18.06 -5.74
CA ARG A 106 1.07 -18.27 -5.64
C ARG A 106 1.41 -18.98 -4.33
N LEU A 107 2.27 -19.99 -4.44
CA LEU A 107 2.74 -20.77 -3.30
C LEU A 107 4.12 -20.26 -2.86
N ASN A 108 4.47 -20.50 -1.60
CA ASN A 108 5.75 -20.12 -0.99
C ASN A 108 6.17 -18.64 -1.19
N THR A 109 5.20 -17.72 -1.23
CA THR A 109 5.44 -16.28 -1.34
C THR A 109 5.40 -15.58 0.00
N THR A 110 6.18 -14.51 0.13
CA THR A 110 6.13 -13.55 1.23
C THR A 110 6.35 -12.15 0.68
N MET A 111 5.94 -11.13 1.45
CA MET A 111 6.32 -9.75 1.17
C MET A 111 7.83 -9.58 1.38
N ALA A 112 8.46 -8.76 0.54
CA ALA A 112 9.85 -8.38 0.64
C ALA A 112 9.98 -6.88 0.41
N VAL A 113 10.87 -6.23 1.18
CA VAL A 113 11.20 -4.81 1.02
C VAL A 113 12.60 -4.68 0.45
N GLN A 114 12.81 -3.70 -0.43
CA GLN A 114 14.13 -3.36 -0.90
C GLN A 114 14.84 -2.57 0.20
N ALA A 115 15.79 -3.22 0.87
CA ALA A 115 16.65 -2.60 1.86
C ALA A 115 17.93 -3.41 2.06
N GLU A 116 19.01 -2.75 2.43
CA GLU A 116 20.20 -3.36 3.01
C GLU A 116 20.15 -3.19 4.53
N THR A 117 20.34 -4.28 5.26
CA THR A 117 20.42 -4.25 6.73
C THR A 117 21.89 -4.25 7.15
N LEU A 118 22.28 -3.24 7.91
CA LEU A 118 23.58 -3.14 8.55
C LEU A 118 23.44 -3.48 10.04
N ARG A 119 24.49 -4.05 10.63
CA ARG A 119 24.53 -4.46 12.03
C ARG A 119 25.81 -4.00 12.70
N ASP A 120 25.70 -3.73 14.00
CA ASP A 120 26.81 -3.43 14.89
C ASP A 120 27.74 -2.31 14.39
N GLU A 121 27.17 -1.26 13.78
CA GLU A 121 27.94 -0.09 13.37
C GLU A 121 28.25 0.78 14.57
N VAL A 122 29.54 0.93 14.90
CA VAL A 122 30.00 1.86 15.93
C VAL A 122 30.07 3.27 15.32
N LEU A 123 29.22 4.17 15.81
CA LEU A 123 29.17 5.56 15.33
C LEU A 123 30.30 6.41 15.92
N GLY A 124 30.71 6.12 17.17
CA GLY A 124 31.80 6.86 17.80
C GLY A 124 31.92 6.66 19.31
N SER A 125 32.69 7.57 19.90
CA SER A 125 32.98 7.65 21.34
C SER A 125 32.38 8.94 21.88
N SER A 126 31.57 8.86 22.93
CA SER A 126 31.09 10.05 23.61
C SER A 126 32.17 10.66 24.50
N ASP A 127 32.29 11.98 24.46
CA ASP A 127 33.18 12.78 25.32
C ASP A 127 32.45 13.40 26.53
N GLY A 128 31.15 13.12 26.67
CA GLY A 128 30.31 13.63 27.77
C GLY A 128 29.91 15.10 27.63
N SER A 129 30.18 15.75 26.50
CA SER A 129 29.70 17.09 26.21
C SER A 129 28.23 17.10 25.73
N ALA A 130 27.56 18.24 25.88
CA ALA A 130 26.20 18.45 25.40
C ALA A 130 26.12 18.48 23.86
N HIS A 131 24.96 18.12 23.30
CA HIS A 131 24.65 18.22 21.87
C HIS A 131 25.62 17.48 20.93
N GLN A 132 26.23 16.39 21.41
CA GLN A 132 27.10 15.57 20.59
C GLN A 132 26.36 15.02 19.36
N ARG A 133 27.11 14.91 18.26
CA ARG A 133 26.61 14.45 16.97
C ARG A 133 27.47 13.36 16.41
N PHE A 134 26.83 12.36 15.82
CA PHE A 134 27.48 11.25 15.14
C PHE A 134 26.80 11.03 13.79
N ARG A 135 27.45 10.31 12.89
CA ARG A 135 26.91 10.08 11.54
C ARG A 135 27.06 8.63 11.12
N THR A 136 26.02 8.09 10.52
CA THR A 136 26.05 6.74 9.95
C THR A 136 26.89 6.68 8.67
N VAL A 137 27.46 5.51 8.38
CA VAL A 137 28.24 5.25 7.17
C VAL A 137 27.33 5.19 5.94
N ARG A 138 26.20 4.47 6.05
CA ARG A 138 25.18 4.41 4.98
C ARG A 138 23.99 5.30 5.28
N ARG A 139 23.47 5.91 4.21
CA ARG A 139 22.32 6.81 4.22
C ARG A 139 21.50 6.63 2.93
N PRO A 140 20.18 6.86 2.96
CA PRO A 140 19.37 7.25 4.13
C PRO A 140 19.23 6.10 5.15
N VAL A 141 18.85 6.43 6.38
CA VAL A 141 18.45 5.46 7.42
C VAL A 141 16.94 5.29 7.38
N LEU A 142 16.47 4.06 7.21
CA LEU A 142 15.05 3.71 7.26
C LEU A 142 14.60 3.53 8.71
N ASN A 143 13.31 3.78 8.97
CA ASN A 143 12.68 3.63 10.28
C ASN A 143 12.91 2.25 10.89
N GLY A 144 12.96 2.18 12.23
CA GLY A 144 13.17 0.93 12.98
C GLY A 144 14.64 0.61 13.21
N GLN A 145 15.50 1.62 13.13
CA GLN A 145 16.87 1.60 13.61
C GLN A 145 16.92 1.38 15.13
N GLN A 146 18.01 0.78 15.61
CA GLN A 146 18.22 0.48 17.02
C GLN A 146 19.55 1.05 17.49
N LEU A 147 19.51 2.24 18.09
CA LEU A 147 20.66 2.89 18.70
C LEU A 147 20.85 2.39 20.13
N GLN A 148 22.07 1.94 20.44
CA GLN A 148 22.44 1.56 21.80
C GLN A 148 23.65 2.35 22.27
N ILE A 149 23.60 2.73 23.54
CA ILE A 149 24.71 3.37 24.25
C ILE A 149 25.22 2.43 25.32
N ARG A 150 26.56 2.31 25.43
CA ARG A 150 27.17 1.58 26.54
C ARG A 150 27.21 2.48 27.77
N GLU A 151 26.46 2.10 28.79
CA GLU A 151 26.35 2.81 30.06
C GLU A 151 27.24 2.13 31.13
N PRO A 152 27.92 2.91 32.00
CA PRO A 152 28.84 2.38 33.00
C PRO A 152 28.14 1.85 34.26
N GLU A 153 26.92 2.30 34.53
CA GLU A 153 26.18 2.02 35.77
C GLU A 153 25.01 1.07 35.53
N LEU A 154 24.70 0.27 36.55
CA LEU A 154 23.48 -0.53 36.57
C LEU A 154 22.26 0.38 36.66
N LEU A 155 21.31 0.16 35.76
CA LEU A 155 20.00 0.80 35.76
C LEU A 155 19.20 0.39 37.00
N SER A 156 18.43 1.32 37.56
CA SER A 156 17.45 1.01 38.60
C SER A 156 16.32 0.13 38.04
N ALA A 157 15.62 -0.59 38.92
CA ALA A 157 14.49 -1.44 38.51
C ALA A 157 13.38 -0.66 37.77
N GLU A 158 13.16 0.60 38.16
CA GLU A 158 12.19 1.50 37.53
C GLU A 158 12.63 1.93 36.11
N GLU A 159 13.92 2.25 35.92
CA GLU A 159 14.48 2.56 34.60
C GLU A 159 14.40 1.34 33.68
N VAL A 160 14.74 0.14 34.18
CA VAL A 160 14.64 -1.11 33.41
C VAL A 160 13.20 -1.37 32.97
N ALA A 161 12.23 -1.19 33.86
CA ALA A 161 10.81 -1.39 33.55
C ALA A 161 10.33 -0.42 32.45
N THR A 162 10.69 0.86 32.58
CA THR A 162 10.36 1.91 31.59
C THR A 162 10.97 1.59 30.22
N ILE A 163 12.26 1.25 30.18
CA ILE A 163 12.95 0.93 28.93
C ILE A 163 12.32 -0.29 28.27
N ARG A 164 12.03 -1.37 29.02
CA ARG A 164 11.39 -2.56 28.43
C ARG A 164 9.99 -2.29 27.91
N GLN A 165 9.24 -1.41 28.58
CA GLN A 165 7.91 -1.02 28.14
C GLN A 165 7.94 -0.23 26.83
N THR A 166 8.91 0.67 26.65
CA THR A 166 9.00 1.54 25.47
C THR A 166 9.75 0.89 24.31
N GLU A 167 10.86 0.21 24.60
CA GLU A 167 11.84 -0.27 23.62
C GLU A 167 11.84 -1.80 23.45
N GLY A 168 11.11 -2.53 24.30
CA GLY A 168 11.03 -3.99 24.28
C GLY A 168 11.97 -4.71 25.25
N ASP A 169 11.72 -6.00 25.49
CA ASP A 169 12.45 -6.80 26.48
C ASP A 169 13.95 -6.98 26.16
N ASP A 170 14.33 -6.88 24.88
CA ASP A 170 15.70 -6.99 24.38
C ASP A 170 16.47 -5.66 24.39
N ALA A 171 15.86 -4.57 24.86
CA ALA A 171 16.42 -3.22 24.85
C ALA A 171 17.67 -3.07 25.73
N ILE A 172 17.87 -3.96 26.71
CA ILE A 172 19.00 -3.92 27.64
C ILE A 172 19.80 -5.23 27.51
N ALA A 173 21.06 -5.11 27.12
CA ALA A 173 21.98 -6.24 27.05
C ALA A 173 23.10 -6.07 28.08
N ILE A 174 23.17 -6.99 29.04
CA ILE A 174 24.18 -7.01 30.12
C ILE A 174 25.08 -8.23 29.92
N THR A 175 26.40 -8.00 29.83
CA THR A 175 27.38 -9.09 29.93
C THR A 175 27.97 -9.12 31.34
N TYR A 176 28.12 -10.30 31.91
CA TYR A 176 28.71 -10.48 33.23
C TYR A 176 30.14 -11.02 33.13
N ASP A 177 31.01 -10.57 34.02
CA ASP A 177 32.37 -11.12 34.17
C ASP A 177 32.34 -12.50 34.86
N ALA A 178 33.51 -13.15 34.98
CA ALA A 178 33.65 -14.44 35.65
C ALA A 178 33.26 -14.43 37.13
N ALA A 179 33.15 -13.25 37.75
CA ALA A 179 32.69 -13.05 39.13
C ALA A 179 31.19 -12.68 39.19
N ASN A 180 30.46 -12.84 38.08
CA ASN A 180 29.04 -12.51 37.92
C ASN A 180 28.71 -11.03 38.18
N ARG A 181 29.67 -10.12 37.92
CA ARG A 181 29.45 -8.67 37.98
C ARG A 181 29.18 -8.15 36.58
N PRO A 182 28.25 -7.18 36.41
CA PRO A 182 28.00 -6.57 35.11
C PRO A 182 29.27 -5.88 34.61
N GLN A 183 29.72 -6.25 33.42
CA GLN A 183 30.92 -5.75 32.76
C GLN A 183 30.57 -4.73 31.67
N VAL A 184 29.50 -4.98 30.92
CA VAL A 184 29.04 -4.13 29.83
C VAL A 184 27.53 -4.07 29.86
N ILE A 185 26.98 -2.85 29.87
CA ILE A 185 25.55 -2.60 29.84
C ILE A 185 25.26 -1.79 28.59
N TRP A 186 24.61 -2.40 27.61
CA TRP A 186 24.11 -1.70 26.44
C TRP A 186 22.63 -1.41 26.62
N VAL A 187 22.25 -0.15 26.42
CA VAL A 187 20.88 0.32 26.60
C VAL A 187 20.39 0.93 25.30
N ARG A 188 19.21 0.50 24.83
CA ARG A 188 18.53 1.10 23.67
C ARG A 188 18.00 2.47 24.05
N TRP A 189 18.32 3.47 23.22
CA TRP A 189 17.81 4.83 23.36
C TRP A 189 16.60 4.99 22.43
N HIS A 190 15.67 5.87 22.80
CA HIS A 190 14.43 6.13 22.08
C HIS A 190 14.61 7.30 21.10
N GLU A 191 14.15 7.12 19.86
CA GLU A 191 14.14 8.19 18.88
C GLU A 191 12.99 9.15 19.16
N VAL A 192 13.28 10.45 19.15
CA VAL A 192 12.27 11.50 19.24
C VAL A 192 12.41 12.48 18.07
N PRO A 193 11.32 13.14 17.62
CA PRO A 193 11.40 14.13 16.56
C PRO A 193 12.20 15.38 16.97
N ASP A 194 12.16 15.72 18.26
CA ASP A 194 12.89 16.82 18.88
C ASP A 194 13.01 16.61 20.40
N PHE A 195 13.81 17.45 21.07
CA PHE A 195 14.04 17.35 22.50
C PHE A 195 13.05 18.15 23.37
N TYR A 196 12.07 18.87 22.82
CA TYR A 196 11.23 19.81 23.61
C TYR A 196 10.38 19.11 24.67
N ALA A 197 10.03 17.84 24.45
CA ALA A 197 9.29 17.01 25.40
C ALA A 197 10.20 16.11 26.27
N SER A 198 11.52 16.21 26.11
CA SER A 198 12.48 15.33 26.78
C SER A 198 12.92 15.90 28.12
N GLY A 199 12.91 15.08 29.16
CA GLY A 199 13.49 15.38 30.46
C GLY A 199 15.00 15.10 30.53
N PRO A 200 15.67 15.50 31.64
CA PRO A 200 17.11 15.38 31.82
C PRO A 200 17.62 13.93 31.94
N ARG A 201 16.73 12.98 32.27
CA ARG A 201 17.05 11.54 32.40
C ARG A 201 16.57 10.72 31.20
N ASP A 202 15.93 11.34 30.22
CA ASP A 202 15.35 10.63 29.10
C ASP A 202 16.44 10.23 28.10
N ARG A 203 16.50 8.94 27.79
CA ARG A 203 17.46 8.35 26.83
C ARG A 203 17.01 8.61 25.41
N HIS A 204 16.94 9.88 25.04
CA HIS A 204 16.41 10.33 23.77
C HIS A 204 17.53 10.72 22.80
N TYR A 205 17.31 10.44 21.52
CA TYR A 205 18.13 10.95 20.44
C TYR A 205 17.25 11.42 19.29
N VAL A 206 17.77 12.33 18.48
CA VAL A 206 17.15 12.75 17.22
C VAL A 206 17.98 12.16 16.08
N LEU A 207 17.33 11.60 15.06
CA LEU A 207 18.00 11.13 13.85
C LEU A 207 17.46 11.88 12.64
N ASP A 208 18.36 12.51 11.88
CA ASP A 208 18.07 12.91 10.51
C ASP A 208 18.21 11.67 9.62
N HIS A 209 17.07 11.09 9.23
CA HIS A 209 17.00 9.89 8.39
C HIS A 209 17.65 10.07 7.02
N PHE A 210 17.70 11.30 6.48
CA PHE A 210 18.30 11.55 5.18
C PHE A 210 19.83 11.66 5.26
N SER A 211 20.35 12.45 6.19
CA SER A 211 21.80 12.64 6.33
C SER A 211 22.50 11.54 7.14
N GLY A 212 21.74 10.82 7.98
CA GLY A 212 22.25 9.84 8.93
C GLY A 212 22.84 10.48 10.19
N GLU A 213 22.55 11.75 10.47
CA GLU A 213 23.08 12.47 11.64
C GLU A 213 22.26 12.15 12.89
N VAL A 214 22.90 11.53 13.89
CA VAL A 214 22.37 11.28 15.23
C VAL A 214 22.80 12.42 16.14
N GLN A 215 21.85 13.05 16.82
CA GLN A 215 22.09 14.09 17.81
C GLN A 215 21.59 13.65 19.19
N PHE A 216 22.31 14.06 20.23
CA PHE A 216 21.94 13.85 21.63
C PHE A 216 21.55 15.16 22.35
N GLY A 217 20.94 15.00 23.53
CA GLY A 217 20.50 16.11 24.37
C GLY A 217 21.63 16.88 25.05
N ASP A 218 21.25 17.79 25.94
CA ASP A 218 22.14 18.66 26.72
C ASP A 218 22.14 18.36 28.22
N GLY A 219 21.46 17.31 28.65
CA GLY A 219 21.29 16.94 30.06
C GLY A 219 20.17 17.70 30.77
N SER A 220 19.55 18.69 30.11
CA SER A 220 18.27 19.29 30.54
C SER A 220 17.11 18.76 29.69
N ASN A 221 17.31 18.74 28.37
CA ASN A 221 16.39 18.21 27.37
C ASN A 221 17.01 16.98 26.71
N GLY A 222 16.81 15.82 27.33
CA GLY A 222 17.45 14.56 26.92
C GLY A 222 18.82 14.36 27.58
N LEU A 223 19.12 13.11 27.91
CA LEU A 223 20.34 12.67 28.58
C LEU A 223 21.57 12.84 27.66
N ILE A 224 22.70 13.24 28.26
CA ILE A 224 24.00 13.22 27.57
C ILE A 224 24.56 11.80 27.59
N PRO A 225 25.00 11.22 26.45
CA PRO A 225 25.61 9.90 26.46
C PRO A 225 26.87 9.90 27.35
N PRO A 226 27.06 8.91 28.23
CA PRO A 226 28.21 8.88 29.14
C PRO A 226 29.54 8.81 28.37
N ILE A 227 30.62 9.23 29.01
CA ILE A 227 31.97 9.16 28.43
C ILE A 227 32.34 7.69 28.17
N GLY A 228 32.86 7.39 26.98
CA GLY A 228 33.34 6.04 26.70
C GLY A 228 33.91 5.84 25.30
N THR A 229 34.75 4.82 25.14
CA THR A 229 35.31 4.46 23.83
C THR A 229 34.37 3.53 23.06
N GLY A 230 34.01 3.92 21.83
CA GLY A 230 33.15 3.14 20.93
C GLY A 230 31.80 2.80 21.54
N ASN A 231 31.29 3.69 22.41
CA ASN A 231 30.11 3.43 23.23
C ASN A 231 28.80 3.88 22.57
N VAL A 232 28.84 4.42 21.36
CA VAL A 232 27.66 4.77 20.58
C VAL A 232 27.59 3.85 19.35
N ARG A 233 26.54 3.04 19.23
CA ARG A 233 26.39 2.11 18.10
C ARG A 233 24.95 1.96 17.62
N LEU A 234 24.80 1.70 16.33
CA LEU A 234 23.58 1.14 15.76
C LEU A 234 23.73 -0.39 15.69
N VAL A 235 22.99 -1.10 16.54
CA VAL A 235 22.99 -2.58 16.54
C VAL A 235 22.37 -3.11 15.25
N ARG A 236 21.35 -2.41 14.77
CA ARG A 236 20.68 -2.71 13.52
C ARG A 236 20.10 -1.44 12.93
N TYR A 237 20.33 -1.22 11.65
CA TYR A 237 19.57 -0.23 10.89
C TYR A 237 19.47 -0.66 9.43
N GLN A 238 18.55 -0.06 8.69
CA GLN A 238 18.34 -0.35 7.28
C GLN A 238 18.60 0.89 6.43
N THR A 239 19.07 0.67 5.21
CA THR A 239 19.31 1.71 4.20
C THR A 239 18.85 1.21 2.83
N GLY A 240 18.66 2.12 1.87
CA GLY A 240 18.16 1.78 0.53
C GLY A 240 16.88 2.54 0.22
N GLY A 241 15.97 1.90 -0.49
CA GLY A 241 14.79 2.54 -1.05
C GLY A 241 15.11 3.28 -2.36
N GLY A 242 14.36 4.36 -2.62
CA GLY A 242 14.47 5.10 -3.88
C GLY A 242 13.72 4.43 -5.03
N ALA A 243 13.59 5.17 -6.14
CA ALA A 243 13.01 4.64 -7.37
C ALA A 243 13.84 3.49 -7.95
N ILE A 244 15.13 3.41 -7.64
CA ILE A 244 16.04 2.31 -8.03
C ILE A 244 15.64 0.95 -7.43
N GLY A 245 14.88 0.96 -6.33
CA GLY A 245 14.32 -0.23 -5.71
C GLY A 245 13.16 -0.84 -6.49
N ASN A 246 12.55 -0.07 -7.40
CA ASN A 246 11.47 -0.56 -8.25
C ASN A 246 12.04 -1.46 -9.34
N ARG A 247 11.52 -2.68 -9.45
CA ARG A 247 12.04 -3.71 -10.35
C ARG A 247 10.89 -4.47 -11.00
N PRO A 248 10.95 -4.79 -12.30
CA PRO A 248 9.94 -5.61 -12.94
C PRO A 248 9.80 -6.97 -12.27
N ALA A 249 8.66 -7.62 -12.49
CA ALA A 249 8.47 -9.02 -12.11
C ALA A 249 9.61 -9.88 -12.69
N GLU A 250 9.96 -10.93 -11.95
CA GLU A 250 10.92 -11.97 -12.32
C GLU A 250 12.37 -11.52 -12.50
N THR A 251 12.74 -10.33 -12.02
CA THR A 251 14.11 -9.78 -12.16
C THR A 251 14.97 -9.96 -10.90
N ILE A 252 14.37 -10.13 -9.73
CA ILE A 252 15.08 -10.36 -8.45
C ILE A 252 15.31 -11.86 -8.30
N VAL A 253 16.34 -12.38 -8.94
CA VAL A 253 16.59 -13.84 -9.07
C VAL A 253 17.76 -14.38 -8.24
N GLN A 254 18.52 -13.49 -7.60
CA GLN A 254 19.75 -13.85 -6.89
C GLN A 254 19.59 -13.70 -5.38
N LEU A 255 20.03 -14.72 -4.64
CA LEU A 255 20.17 -14.66 -3.19
C LEU A 255 21.50 -13.98 -2.83
N LYS A 256 21.46 -12.95 -1.97
CA LYS A 256 22.68 -12.29 -1.45
C LYS A 256 23.45 -13.21 -0.50
N THR A 257 22.75 -14.03 0.25
CA THR A 257 23.29 -15.04 1.16
C THR A 257 22.59 -16.36 0.90
N THR A 258 23.36 -17.45 0.86
CA THR A 258 22.79 -18.79 0.71
C THR A 258 21.90 -19.12 1.89
N VAL A 259 20.65 -19.51 1.61
CA VAL A 259 19.72 -20.03 2.62
C VAL A 259 19.62 -21.55 2.40
N PRO A 260 19.91 -22.39 3.40
CA PRO A 260 19.79 -23.84 3.26
C PRO A 260 18.41 -24.26 2.75
N TYR A 261 18.37 -25.25 1.85
CA TYR A 261 17.15 -25.79 1.24
C TYR A 261 16.37 -24.82 0.33
N VAL A 262 16.93 -23.64 0.02
CA VAL A 262 16.35 -22.70 -0.96
C VAL A 262 17.14 -22.80 -2.26
N GLU A 263 16.52 -23.36 -3.30
CA GLU A 263 17.14 -23.52 -4.62
C GLU A 263 17.12 -22.22 -5.44
N LYS A 264 15.97 -21.52 -5.47
CA LYS A 264 15.76 -20.31 -6.27
C LYS A 264 14.82 -19.33 -5.57
N VAL A 265 15.06 -18.04 -5.82
CA VAL A 265 14.14 -16.96 -5.45
C VAL A 265 13.73 -16.20 -6.72
N THR A 266 12.52 -15.65 -6.72
CA THR A 266 12.07 -14.70 -7.74
C THR A 266 10.95 -13.83 -7.17
N ASN A 267 10.85 -12.57 -7.63
CA ASN A 267 9.69 -11.72 -7.35
C ASN A 267 8.61 -11.96 -8.40
N LEU A 268 7.46 -12.50 -8.01
CA LEU A 268 6.39 -12.82 -8.96
C LEU A 268 5.60 -11.58 -9.42
N GLU A 269 5.66 -10.51 -8.64
CA GLU A 269 5.12 -9.20 -8.96
C GLU A 269 6.25 -8.17 -9.00
N ALA A 270 6.02 -7.06 -9.70
CA ALA A 270 6.98 -5.97 -9.73
C ALA A 270 7.20 -5.42 -8.31
N ALA A 271 8.45 -5.17 -7.95
CA ALA A 271 8.76 -4.36 -6.78
C ALA A 271 8.39 -2.90 -7.11
N ILE A 272 7.52 -2.32 -6.30
CA ILE A 272 6.94 -0.98 -6.50
C ILE A 272 6.93 -0.19 -5.17
N GLY A 273 6.55 1.08 -5.23
CA GLY A 273 6.44 1.96 -4.06
C GLY A 273 7.76 2.59 -3.60
N GLY A 274 8.89 2.25 -4.24
CA GLY A 274 10.16 2.95 -4.04
C GLY A 274 10.11 4.35 -4.65
N ALA A 275 10.46 5.37 -3.88
CA ALA A 275 10.49 6.76 -4.32
C ALA A 275 11.75 7.45 -3.83
N ASP A 276 12.26 8.34 -4.66
CA ASP A 276 13.42 9.17 -4.30
C ASP A 276 13.02 10.21 -3.25
N PRO A 277 14.00 10.76 -2.51
CA PRO A 277 13.77 11.81 -1.52
C PRO A 277 12.94 12.98 -2.07
N GLU A 278 12.07 13.52 -1.22
CA GLU A 278 11.22 14.65 -1.58
C GLU A 278 12.07 15.84 -2.06
N THR A 279 11.65 16.45 -3.17
CA THR A 279 12.32 17.64 -3.71
C THR A 279 11.91 18.89 -2.94
N GLN A 280 12.75 19.92 -2.93
CA GLN A 280 12.41 21.20 -2.30
C GLN A 280 11.14 21.83 -2.89
N ALA A 281 10.91 21.67 -4.21
CA ALA A 281 9.70 22.19 -4.85
C ALA A 281 8.44 21.48 -4.34
N SER A 282 8.45 20.14 -4.24
CA SER A 282 7.36 19.36 -3.63
C SER A 282 7.12 19.76 -2.18
N LEU A 283 8.20 19.94 -1.42
CA LEU A 283 8.14 20.37 -0.02
C LEU A 283 7.41 21.71 0.13
N ILE A 284 7.76 22.70 -0.68
CA ILE A 284 7.13 24.03 -0.67
C ILE A 284 5.62 23.94 -0.97
N GLU A 285 5.20 23.02 -1.85
CA GLU A 285 3.78 22.81 -2.15
C GLU A 285 3.03 22.10 -1.01
N ARG A 286 3.70 21.16 -0.34
CA ARG A 286 3.12 20.25 0.67
C ARG A 286 3.05 20.86 2.07
N GLU A 287 4.09 21.57 2.50
CA GLU A 287 4.21 22.09 3.87
C GLU A 287 3.04 22.99 4.32
N PRO A 288 2.51 23.91 3.49
CA PRO A 288 1.34 24.70 3.88
C PRO A 288 0.13 23.85 4.27
N ARG A 289 -0.06 22.69 3.60
CA ARG A 289 -1.13 21.74 3.94
C ARG A 289 -0.85 21.05 5.27
N SER A 290 0.42 20.68 5.50
CA SER A 290 0.88 20.05 6.75
C SER A 290 0.65 20.96 7.97
N LEU A 291 0.91 22.27 7.82
CA LEU A 291 0.61 23.28 8.85
C LEU A 291 -0.90 23.45 9.07
N ARG A 292 -1.70 23.38 8.01
CA ARG A 292 -3.17 23.52 8.08
C ARG A 292 -3.81 22.38 8.88
N HIS A 293 -3.46 21.14 8.58
CA HIS A 293 -4.06 19.97 9.24
C HIS A 293 -3.29 19.51 10.49
N ARG A 294 -2.06 19.99 10.72
CA ARG A 294 -1.20 19.65 11.89
C ARG A 294 -1.13 18.15 12.16
N PHE A 295 -0.99 17.36 11.09
CA PHE A 295 -1.00 15.90 11.14
C PHE A 295 -2.26 15.29 11.80
N ARG A 296 -3.44 15.92 11.64
CA ARG A 296 -4.72 15.36 12.10
C ARG A 296 -5.75 15.32 10.98
N ALA A 297 -6.41 14.18 10.82
CA ALA A 297 -7.47 13.98 9.84
C ALA A 297 -8.82 14.42 10.42
N VAL A 298 -9.26 15.64 10.12
CA VAL A 298 -10.54 16.19 10.62
C VAL A 298 -11.49 16.52 9.47
N ALA A 299 -11.04 17.35 8.52
CA ALA A 299 -11.79 17.69 7.31
C ALA A 299 -11.50 16.69 6.18
N LEU A 300 -12.38 16.62 5.17
CA LEU A 300 -12.22 15.72 4.02
C LEU A 300 -10.88 15.89 3.31
N SER A 301 -10.44 17.14 3.11
CA SER A 301 -9.14 17.45 2.51
C SER A 301 -7.96 16.99 3.37
N ASP A 302 -8.12 16.89 4.70
CA ASP A 302 -7.05 16.41 5.58
C ASP A 302 -6.80 14.93 5.37
N TYR A 303 -7.86 14.13 5.18
CA TYR A 303 -7.71 12.71 4.82
C TYR A 303 -7.01 12.55 3.48
N GLU A 304 -7.34 13.38 2.49
CA GLU A 304 -6.71 13.36 1.16
C GLU A 304 -5.22 13.74 1.23
N ASP A 305 -4.89 14.81 1.97
CA ASP A 305 -3.51 15.28 2.16
C ASP A 305 -2.68 14.25 2.97
N LEU A 306 -3.24 13.69 4.04
CA LEU A 306 -2.57 12.69 4.88
C LEU A 306 -2.39 11.36 4.15
N ALA A 307 -3.30 10.97 3.28
CA ALA A 307 -3.12 9.79 2.43
C ALA A 307 -1.90 9.94 1.51
N LYS A 308 -1.67 11.15 0.98
CA LYS A 308 -0.47 11.45 0.18
C LYS A 308 0.81 11.52 1.03
N LEU A 309 0.72 11.98 2.27
CA LEU A 309 1.84 11.97 3.22
C LEU A 309 2.25 10.55 3.65
N ALA A 310 1.29 9.62 3.75
CA ALA A 310 1.54 8.25 4.14
C ALA A 310 2.50 7.52 3.18
N SER A 311 2.47 7.85 1.89
CA SER A 311 3.40 7.30 0.92
C SER A 311 3.52 8.18 -0.34
N PRO A 312 4.74 8.44 -0.84
CA PRO A 312 4.95 9.15 -2.10
C PRO A 312 4.43 8.39 -3.34
N ASP A 313 4.05 7.11 -3.17
CA ASP A 313 3.41 6.32 -4.22
C ASP A 313 1.95 6.75 -4.43
N VAL A 314 1.31 7.46 -3.49
CA VAL A 314 -0.07 7.95 -3.66
C VAL A 314 -0.09 9.22 -4.50
N GLU A 315 -0.46 9.09 -5.78
CA GLU A 315 -0.56 10.21 -6.71
C GLU A 315 -1.89 10.98 -6.52
N ARG A 316 -2.99 10.25 -6.35
CA ARG A 316 -4.31 10.82 -6.11
C ARG A 316 -4.98 10.18 -4.90
N ALA A 317 -5.70 10.98 -4.14
CA ALA A 317 -6.54 10.54 -3.03
C ALA A 317 -7.89 11.26 -3.10
N LYS A 318 -8.96 10.57 -2.74
CA LYS A 318 -10.31 11.15 -2.61
C LYS A 318 -10.98 10.61 -1.36
N CYS A 319 -11.38 11.51 -0.46
CA CYS A 319 -12.14 11.16 0.72
C CYS A 319 -13.64 11.14 0.40
N VAL A 320 -14.31 10.07 0.83
CA VAL A 320 -15.74 9.82 0.67
C VAL A 320 -16.33 9.55 2.07
N PRO A 321 -16.95 10.56 2.70
CA PRO A 321 -17.52 10.41 4.03
C PRO A 321 -18.82 9.60 4.00
N LEU A 322 -19.21 9.08 5.18
CA LEU A 322 -20.47 8.38 5.42
C LEU A 322 -20.64 7.11 4.57
N ARG A 323 -19.54 6.53 4.10
CA ARG A 323 -19.56 5.34 3.23
C ARG A 323 -18.45 4.38 3.61
N GLU A 324 -18.78 3.08 3.56
CA GLU A 324 -17.83 1.98 3.58
C GLU A 324 -17.66 1.40 2.16
N LEU A 325 -16.54 1.70 1.51
CA LEU A 325 -16.30 1.28 0.13
C LEU A 325 -15.59 -0.08 0.01
N ASN A 326 -15.22 -0.73 1.12
CA ASN A 326 -14.70 -2.11 1.10
C ASN A 326 -15.80 -3.14 0.78
N GLN A 327 -17.06 -2.79 1.06
CA GLN A 327 -18.23 -3.52 0.63
C GLN A 327 -18.54 -3.01 -0.78
N LEU A 328 -17.95 -3.65 -1.79
CA LEU A 328 -18.09 -3.29 -3.20
C LEU A 328 -19.50 -3.56 -3.74
N THR A 329 -20.56 -3.10 -3.07
CA THR A 329 -21.91 -3.03 -3.63
C THR A 329 -21.90 -2.15 -4.86
N VAL A 330 -21.70 -2.77 -6.04
CA VAL A 330 -22.20 -2.25 -7.33
C VAL A 330 -23.71 -2.44 -7.32
N SER A 331 -24.37 -1.85 -6.34
CA SER A 331 -25.78 -1.59 -6.44
C SER A 331 -25.90 -0.17 -6.95
N LEU A 332 -26.67 0.03 -8.01
CA LEU A 332 -27.13 1.36 -8.42
C LEU A 332 -28.10 1.95 -7.37
N GLU A 333 -28.43 1.18 -6.34
CA GLU A 333 -29.11 1.69 -5.15
C GLU A 333 -28.18 2.60 -4.34
N PRO A 334 -28.72 3.65 -3.72
CA PRO A 334 -27.94 4.51 -2.85
C PRO A 334 -27.27 3.67 -1.76
N LEU A 335 -25.94 3.68 -1.70
CA LEU A 335 -25.22 3.15 -0.55
C LEU A 335 -25.77 3.86 0.70
N SER A 336 -26.25 3.08 1.66
CA SER A 336 -26.75 3.62 2.93
C SER A 336 -25.64 4.41 3.61
N GLU A 337 -26.00 5.56 4.18
CA GLU A 337 -25.05 6.35 4.95
C GLU A 337 -24.65 5.57 6.22
N VAL A 338 -23.35 5.37 6.41
CA VAL A 338 -22.80 4.74 7.60
C VAL A 338 -22.11 5.81 8.43
N TYR A 339 -22.75 6.21 9.53
CA TYR A 339 -22.18 7.21 10.44
C TYR A 339 -20.86 6.72 11.06
N GLY A 340 -19.85 7.59 11.06
CA GLY A 340 -18.52 7.25 11.54
C GLY A 340 -17.60 6.62 10.48
N ALA A 341 -18.15 6.12 9.37
CA ALA A 341 -17.35 5.56 8.29
C ALA A 341 -16.75 6.66 7.40
N VAL A 342 -15.45 6.51 7.10
CA VAL A 342 -14.70 7.37 6.18
C VAL A 342 -13.92 6.49 5.22
N SER A 343 -14.32 6.50 3.95
CA SER A 343 -13.57 5.80 2.91
C SER A 343 -12.62 6.73 2.18
N VAL A 344 -11.41 6.25 1.88
CA VAL A 344 -10.44 6.99 1.08
C VAL A 344 -10.04 6.16 -0.13
N ILE A 345 -10.31 6.69 -1.32
CA ILE A 345 -9.90 6.08 -2.59
C ILE A 345 -8.50 6.59 -2.93
N ILE A 346 -7.54 5.69 -3.17
CA ILE A 346 -6.17 6.04 -3.54
C ILE A 346 -5.79 5.50 -4.92
N VAL A 347 -5.09 6.31 -5.71
CA VAL A 347 -4.53 5.92 -7.01
C VAL A 347 -3.00 6.01 -6.90
N PRO A 348 -2.27 4.91 -7.13
CA PRO A 348 -0.82 4.94 -7.06
C PRO A 348 -0.23 5.62 -8.29
N ARG A 349 0.99 6.13 -8.17
CA ARG A 349 1.80 6.56 -9.30
C ARG A 349 2.13 5.34 -10.16
N SER A 350 1.68 5.34 -11.40
CA SER A 350 1.93 4.22 -12.31
C SER A 350 1.83 4.67 -13.77
N THR A 351 2.50 3.92 -14.64
CA THR A 351 2.34 3.99 -16.10
C THR A 351 1.34 2.94 -16.62
N SER A 352 0.80 2.10 -15.73
CA SER A 352 -0.27 1.16 -16.08
C SER A 352 -1.49 1.93 -16.57
N PRO A 353 -2.18 1.49 -17.64
CA PRO A 353 -3.43 2.10 -18.09
C PRO A 353 -4.50 2.18 -16.99
N LYS A 354 -4.45 1.26 -16.01
CA LYS A 354 -5.33 1.22 -14.83
C LYS A 354 -4.48 1.12 -13.57
N PRO A 355 -4.00 2.24 -13.02
CA PRO A 355 -3.25 2.22 -11.77
C PRO A 355 -4.10 1.69 -10.61
N LEU A 356 -3.72 0.54 -10.06
CA LEU A 356 -4.36 -0.03 -8.86
C LEU A 356 -3.35 -0.09 -7.72
N PRO A 357 -3.70 0.38 -6.51
CA PRO A 357 -2.79 0.34 -5.37
C PRO A 357 -2.49 -1.11 -4.98
N SER A 358 -1.25 -1.36 -4.54
CA SER A 358 -0.90 -2.64 -3.93
C SER A 358 -1.55 -2.78 -2.55
N LEU A 359 -1.66 -4.02 -2.07
CA LEU A 359 -2.16 -4.30 -0.72
C LEU A 359 -1.34 -3.57 0.35
N GLU A 360 -0.01 -3.58 0.20
CA GLU A 360 0.90 -2.89 1.12
C GLU A 360 0.64 -1.37 1.13
N LEU A 361 0.38 -0.77 -0.02
CA LEU A 361 0.04 0.65 -0.09
C LEU A 361 -1.28 0.95 0.62
N ILE A 362 -2.31 0.11 0.41
CA ILE A 362 -3.61 0.24 1.10
C ILE A 362 -3.42 0.17 2.62
N HIS A 363 -2.70 -0.84 3.12
CA HIS A 363 -2.46 -1.02 4.57
C HIS A 363 -1.67 0.15 5.15
N ARG A 364 -0.57 0.54 4.50
CA ARG A 364 0.25 1.68 4.94
C ARG A 364 -0.55 2.96 5.07
N VAL A 365 -1.36 3.28 4.06
CA VAL A 365 -2.21 4.48 4.07
C VAL A 365 -3.29 4.36 5.15
N GLN A 366 -3.92 3.19 5.29
CA GLN A 366 -4.96 2.99 6.29
C GLN A 366 -4.44 3.12 7.72
N ASP A 367 -3.30 2.50 8.04
CA ASP A 367 -2.68 2.56 9.36
C ASP A 367 -2.19 3.97 9.68
N TYR A 368 -1.64 4.67 8.68
CA TYR A 368 -1.27 6.07 8.82
C TYR A 368 -2.51 6.93 9.10
N LEU A 369 -3.59 6.81 8.32
CA LEU A 369 -4.80 7.59 8.58
C LEU A 369 -5.43 7.26 9.95
N ARG A 370 -5.43 6.00 10.37
CA ARG A 370 -5.93 5.58 11.70
C ARG A 370 -5.17 6.23 12.84
N SER A 371 -3.84 6.29 12.78
CA SER A 371 -3.02 6.93 13.83
C SER A 371 -3.16 8.47 13.89
N HIS A 372 -3.67 9.09 12.82
CA HIS A 372 -3.84 10.54 12.72
C HIS A 372 -5.31 11.01 12.77
N SER A 373 -6.27 10.11 12.95
CA SER A 373 -7.72 10.40 12.96
C SER A 373 -8.35 10.21 14.35
N SER A 374 -9.65 10.46 14.45
CA SER A 374 -10.42 10.13 15.66
C SER A 374 -10.48 8.62 15.86
N ALA A 375 -10.35 8.16 17.11
CA ALA A 375 -10.53 6.75 17.48
C ALA A 375 -11.95 6.22 17.18
N THR A 376 -12.93 7.10 16.96
CA THR A 376 -14.30 6.75 16.59
C THR A 376 -14.54 6.69 15.08
N ALA A 377 -13.58 7.11 14.26
CA ALA A 377 -13.70 7.07 12.81
C ALA A 377 -13.33 5.67 12.30
N GLU A 378 -14.24 5.06 11.55
CA GLU A 378 -14.00 3.79 10.88
C GLU A 378 -13.42 4.06 9.49
N ILE A 379 -12.09 4.00 9.39
CA ILE A 379 -11.38 4.30 8.15
C ILE A 379 -11.19 3.04 7.31
N VAL A 380 -11.56 3.18 6.04
CA VAL A 380 -11.39 2.17 5.00
C VAL A 380 -10.63 2.80 3.82
N VAL A 381 -9.58 2.15 3.35
CA VAL A 381 -8.83 2.59 2.16
C VAL A 381 -9.04 1.61 1.02
N VAL A 382 -9.34 2.12 -0.18
CA VAL A 382 -9.63 1.31 -1.37
C VAL A 382 -8.95 1.85 -2.63
N GLY A 383 -8.81 0.99 -3.65
CA GLY A 383 -8.43 1.42 -5.00
C GLY A 383 -9.61 2.01 -5.79
N PRO A 384 -9.33 2.69 -6.91
CA PRO A 384 -10.37 3.21 -7.79
C PRO A 384 -11.06 2.10 -8.56
N GLN A 385 -12.31 2.34 -8.95
CA GLN A 385 -12.96 1.62 -10.03
C GLN A 385 -12.81 2.43 -11.32
N TYR A 386 -12.39 1.76 -12.39
CA TYR A 386 -12.29 2.35 -13.71
C TYR A 386 -13.54 2.01 -14.52
N VAL A 387 -14.14 3.02 -15.14
CA VAL A 387 -15.27 2.86 -16.06
C VAL A 387 -14.74 2.78 -17.47
N SER A 388 -15.18 1.77 -18.22
CA SER A 388 -14.75 1.58 -19.61
C SER A 388 -15.41 2.61 -20.53
N VAL A 389 -14.63 3.22 -21.41
CA VAL A 389 -15.13 4.12 -22.46
C VAL A 389 -14.93 3.45 -23.82
N SER A 390 -15.98 3.40 -24.63
CA SER A 390 -15.93 2.89 -26.00
C SER A 390 -15.97 4.05 -26.98
N VAL A 391 -14.98 4.12 -27.87
CA VAL A 391 -14.91 5.13 -28.93
C VAL A 391 -15.08 4.43 -30.28
N SER A 392 -16.05 4.89 -31.06
CA SER A 392 -16.26 4.50 -32.45
C SER A 392 -15.98 5.71 -33.33
N ALA A 393 -14.98 5.61 -34.20
CA ALA A 393 -14.60 6.67 -35.12
C ALA A 393 -14.37 6.12 -36.52
N GLU A 394 -14.76 6.90 -37.54
CA GLU A 394 -14.42 6.64 -38.94
C GLU A 394 -13.29 7.58 -39.35
N ILE A 395 -12.21 7.00 -39.86
CA ILE A 395 -10.98 7.75 -40.15
C ILE A 395 -10.66 7.60 -41.63
N ALA A 396 -10.63 8.75 -42.33
CA ALA A 396 -10.28 8.81 -43.74
C ALA A 396 -8.76 8.81 -43.88
N LEU A 397 -8.22 7.80 -44.57
CA LEU A 397 -6.79 7.70 -44.85
C LEU A 397 -6.45 8.45 -46.14
N THR A 398 -5.34 9.19 -46.14
CA THR A 398 -4.84 9.88 -47.35
C THR A 398 -4.08 8.92 -48.27
N ALA A 399 -3.56 7.81 -47.74
CA ALA A 399 -2.92 6.72 -48.47
C ALA A 399 -3.18 5.38 -47.76
N LEU A 400 -3.34 4.30 -48.53
CA LEU A 400 -3.55 2.93 -48.00
C LEU A 400 -2.26 2.34 -47.40
N GLU A 401 -1.10 2.77 -47.90
CA GLU A 401 0.20 2.41 -47.34
C GLU A 401 0.34 3.03 -45.94
N GLY A 402 0.35 2.18 -44.90
CA GLY A 402 0.49 2.62 -43.51
C GLY A 402 -0.79 2.62 -42.67
N ALA A 403 -1.91 2.06 -43.17
CA ALA A 403 -3.16 1.95 -42.41
C ALA A 403 -2.97 1.37 -40.99
N SER A 404 -2.25 0.26 -40.85
CA SER A 404 -1.95 -0.35 -39.53
C SER A 404 -1.05 0.52 -38.64
N SER A 405 -0.20 1.37 -39.22
CA SER A 405 0.62 2.31 -38.46
C SER A 405 -0.25 3.45 -37.92
N VAL A 406 -1.18 3.95 -38.74
CA VAL A 406 -2.17 4.97 -38.33
C VAL A 406 -3.07 4.41 -37.24
N GLU A 407 -3.60 3.20 -37.39
CA GLU A 407 -4.40 2.51 -36.37
C GLU A 407 -3.66 2.40 -35.03
N ASN A 408 -2.44 1.86 -35.02
CA ASN A 408 -1.62 1.79 -33.81
C ASN A 408 -1.33 3.18 -33.20
N ALA A 409 -1.10 4.19 -34.03
CA ALA A 409 -0.87 5.56 -33.56
C ALA A 409 -2.13 6.17 -32.92
N ILE A 410 -3.32 5.86 -33.45
CA ILE A 410 -4.60 6.26 -32.87
C ILE A 410 -4.81 5.56 -31.53
N ASP A 411 -4.59 4.24 -31.45
CA ASP A 411 -4.71 3.48 -30.22
C ASP A 411 -3.78 4.02 -29.12
N GLN A 412 -2.52 4.28 -29.46
CA GLN A 412 -1.56 4.87 -28.53
C GLN A 412 -1.96 6.27 -28.10
N LYS A 413 -2.44 7.11 -29.03
CA LYS A 413 -2.87 8.47 -28.72
C LYS A 413 -4.11 8.48 -27.83
N LEU A 414 -5.09 7.62 -28.10
CA LEU A 414 -6.28 7.46 -27.25
C LEU A 414 -5.92 6.90 -25.88
N ALA A 415 -5.07 5.87 -25.81
CA ALA A 415 -4.59 5.32 -24.54
C ALA A 415 -3.87 6.40 -23.71
N SER A 416 -3.02 7.21 -24.34
CA SER A 416 -2.33 8.32 -23.67
C SER A 416 -3.30 9.41 -23.20
N PHE A 417 -4.31 9.75 -24.02
CA PHE A 417 -5.30 10.77 -23.71
C PHE A 417 -6.26 10.34 -22.60
N LEU A 418 -6.63 9.06 -22.54
CA LEU A 418 -7.52 8.50 -21.52
C LEU A 418 -6.79 8.06 -20.26
N HIS A 419 -5.46 8.12 -20.22
CA HIS A 419 -4.70 7.72 -19.05
C HIS A 419 -5.10 8.56 -17.81
N PRO A 420 -5.45 7.94 -16.67
CA PRO A 420 -6.05 8.65 -15.54
C PRO A 420 -5.11 9.64 -14.85
N LEU A 421 -3.79 9.45 -14.97
CA LEU A 421 -2.80 10.31 -14.30
C LEU A 421 -2.10 11.30 -15.24
N THR A 422 -2.07 11.03 -16.54
CA THR A 422 -1.27 11.79 -17.51
C THR A 422 -2.03 12.17 -18.78
N GLY A 423 -3.28 11.74 -18.90
CA GLY A 423 -4.14 12.05 -20.02
C GLY A 423 -4.73 13.46 -19.98
N GLY A 424 -5.75 13.69 -20.81
CA GLY A 424 -6.32 15.01 -21.03
C GLY A 424 -5.41 15.92 -21.86
N LEU A 425 -5.94 17.08 -22.25
CA LEU A 425 -5.21 18.05 -23.08
C LEU A 425 -4.06 18.71 -22.33
N ASP A 426 -4.24 18.93 -21.03
CA ASP A 426 -3.24 19.57 -20.17
C ASP A 426 -2.21 18.58 -19.62
N GLY A 427 -2.35 17.27 -19.92
CA GLY A 427 -1.44 16.21 -19.47
C GLY A 427 -1.51 15.92 -17.97
N THR A 428 -2.53 16.43 -17.26
CA THR A 428 -2.69 16.25 -15.81
C THR A 428 -3.55 15.04 -15.44
N GLY A 429 -4.10 14.32 -16.42
CA GLY A 429 -5.01 13.20 -16.20
C GLY A 429 -6.45 13.61 -15.88
N TRP A 430 -7.25 12.63 -15.46
CA TRP A 430 -8.69 12.79 -15.20
C TRP A 430 -8.97 12.71 -13.71
N PHE A 431 -9.65 13.72 -13.17
CA PHE A 431 -10.09 13.71 -11.77
C PHE A 431 -11.27 12.75 -11.56
N PHE A 432 -11.41 12.24 -10.33
CA PHE A 432 -12.52 11.37 -9.96
C PHE A 432 -13.88 11.97 -10.36
N GLY A 433 -14.71 11.14 -11.01
CA GLY A 433 -16.05 11.51 -11.43
C GLY A 433 -16.13 12.50 -12.59
N ARG A 434 -15.00 12.89 -13.22
CA ARG A 434 -15.02 13.71 -14.44
C ARG A 434 -15.10 12.84 -15.69
N GLU A 435 -15.95 13.26 -16.61
CA GLU A 435 -16.04 12.68 -17.94
C GLU A 435 -14.92 13.19 -18.86
N PRO A 436 -14.39 12.34 -19.76
CA PRO A 436 -13.39 12.75 -20.74
C PRO A 436 -13.96 13.66 -21.84
N THR A 437 -14.10 14.97 -21.58
CA THR A 437 -14.62 15.94 -22.55
C THR A 437 -13.63 17.04 -22.93
N ASP A 438 -13.81 17.64 -24.11
CA ASP A 438 -13.07 18.83 -24.54
C ASP A 438 -13.49 20.06 -23.69
N PRO A 439 -12.56 20.78 -23.04
CA PRO A 439 -12.84 21.96 -22.22
C PRO A 439 -13.50 23.12 -22.98
N THR A 440 -13.46 23.12 -24.32
CA THR A 440 -14.16 24.14 -25.14
C THR A 440 -15.68 23.98 -25.20
N SER A 441 -16.23 22.86 -24.68
CA SER A 441 -17.68 22.59 -24.69
C SER A 441 -18.41 22.98 -23.39
N THR A 442 -17.71 23.35 -22.32
CA THR A 442 -18.34 23.58 -21.01
C THR A 442 -18.73 25.04 -20.80
N SER A 443 -19.83 25.49 -21.42
CA SER A 443 -20.57 26.64 -20.89
C SER A 443 -21.49 26.16 -19.76
N ARG A 444 -21.15 26.54 -18.52
CA ARG A 444 -22.00 26.59 -17.31
C ARG A 444 -23.13 25.55 -17.20
N SER A 445 -22.93 24.54 -16.36
CA SER A 445 -23.96 24.15 -15.37
C SER A 445 -23.38 23.21 -14.31
N ASN A 446 -23.68 23.53 -13.05
CA ASN A 446 -23.54 22.62 -11.91
C ASN A 446 -24.45 21.40 -12.11
N PRO A 447 -24.05 20.17 -11.73
CA PRO A 447 -25.00 19.08 -11.67
C PRO A 447 -25.62 18.96 -10.27
N SER A 448 -26.94 19.12 -10.20
CA SER A 448 -27.80 18.31 -9.32
C SER A 448 -28.51 17.27 -10.19
N PRO A 449 -28.96 16.14 -9.63
CA PRO A 449 -29.24 14.94 -10.39
C PRO A 449 -30.65 15.02 -10.99
N ALA A 450 -30.75 15.08 -12.31
CA ALA A 450 -31.98 14.77 -13.02
C ALA A 450 -31.67 14.23 -14.41
N SER A 451 -32.17 13.01 -14.62
CA SER A 451 -32.32 12.23 -15.84
C SER A 451 -32.44 13.05 -17.12
N ILE A 452 -31.63 12.75 -18.15
CA ILE A 452 -31.99 13.09 -19.53
C ILE A 452 -31.71 11.91 -20.47
N THR A 453 -32.78 11.61 -21.19
CA THR A 453 -33.08 10.53 -22.13
C THR A 453 -32.26 10.60 -23.42
N SER A 454 -31.75 9.45 -23.85
CA SER A 454 -31.24 9.19 -25.20
C SER A 454 -32.34 9.42 -26.24
N THR A 455 -32.05 10.17 -27.31
CA THR A 455 -32.88 10.19 -28.51
C THR A 455 -32.06 9.83 -29.74
N ALA A 456 -32.44 8.70 -30.33
CA ALA A 456 -32.01 8.23 -31.64
C ALA A 456 -32.97 8.71 -32.75
N SER A 457 -32.39 8.96 -33.93
CA SER A 457 -32.96 8.84 -35.30
C SER A 457 -33.96 9.92 -35.80
N PRO A 458 -34.24 10.07 -37.13
CA PRO A 458 -33.79 9.28 -38.29
C PRO A 458 -33.24 10.09 -39.51
N SER A 459 -32.81 9.31 -40.50
CA SER A 459 -32.33 9.59 -41.86
C SER A 459 -33.20 10.51 -42.74
N THR A 460 -32.57 11.26 -43.65
CA THR A 460 -33.20 11.71 -44.91
C THR A 460 -32.17 11.83 -46.04
N THR A 461 -32.47 11.16 -47.14
CA THR A 461 -31.78 11.19 -48.43
C THR A 461 -32.26 12.38 -49.26
N THR A 462 -31.36 13.17 -49.83
CA THR A 462 -31.68 13.95 -51.05
C THR A 462 -30.44 14.15 -51.91
N ALA A 463 -30.54 13.72 -53.17
CA ALA A 463 -29.55 13.88 -54.21
C ALA A 463 -29.70 15.26 -54.89
N THR A 464 -28.59 15.92 -55.24
CA THR A 464 -28.49 16.84 -56.39
C THR A 464 -27.01 16.94 -56.81
N THR A 465 -26.74 16.82 -58.12
CA THR A 465 -25.41 16.87 -58.78
C THR A 465 -25.35 18.07 -59.77
N PRO A 466 -24.23 18.40 -60.45
CA PRO A 466 -23.25 19.45 -60.13
C PRO A 466 -23.15 20.57 -61.23
N PRO A 467 -22.07 21.38 -61.26
CA PRO A 467 -21.05 21.13 -62.30
C PRO A 467 -19.55 21.31 -61.91
N SER A 468 -18.74 20.37 -62.44
CA SER A 468 -17.35 20.43 -63.00
C SER A 468 -16.40 21.59 -62.63
N SER A 469 -15.14 21.41 -62.22
CA SER A 469 -14.00 20.82 -62.99
C SER A 469 -12.69 20.77 -62.13
N PRO A 470 -11.57 20.14 -62.59
CA PRO A 470 -10.86 19.10 -61.81
C PRO A 470 -9.49 19.49 -61.21
N SER A 471 -9.09 18.82 -60.14
CA SER A 471 -7.69 18.43 -59.92
C SER A 471 -7.66 17.00 -59.34
N ASN A 472 -7.04 16.10 -60.09
CA ASN A 472 -7.18 14.66 -59.96
C ASN A 472 -5.99 14.10 -59.15
N LYS A 473 -6.22 13.74 -57.89
CA LYS A 473 -5.46 12.70 -57.17
C LYS A 473 -6.51 11.71 -56.64
N PRO A 474 -6.34 10.38 -56.80
CA PRO A 474 -7.30 9.43 -56.26
C PRO A 474 -7.21 9.48 -54.73
N ALA A 475 -8.19 10.10 -54.09
CA ALA A 475 -8.41 9.92 -52.65
C ALA A 475 -9.02 8.52 -52.48
N TYR A 476 -8.23 7.58 -51.97
CA TYR A 476 -8.73 6.29 -51.54
C TYR A 476 -9.54 6.52 -50.26
N SER A 477 -10.84 6.75 -50.41
CA SER A 477 -11.80 6.77 -49.29
C SER A 477 -12.07 5.33 -48.84
N SER A 478 -11.10 4.72 -48.16
CA SER A 478 -11.36 3.55 -47.32
C SER A 478 -11.56 4.02 -45.89
N SER A 479 -12.80 4.04 -45.41
CA SER A 479 -13.13 4.23 -44.00
C SER A 479 -12.95 2.88 -43.29
N ILE A 480 -12.14 2.88 -42.23
CA ILE A 480 -12.00 1.72 -41.33
C ILE A 480 -12.82 2.05 -40.07
N PRO A 481 -13.83 1.24 -39.72
CA PRO A 481 -14.51 1.37 -38.44
C PRO A 481 -13.54 0.89 -37.35
N VAL A 482 -13.13 1.80 -36.48
CA VAL A 482 -12.26 1.49 -35.35
C VAL A 482 -13.14 1.47 -34.10
N ASN A 483 -13.44 0.26 -33.61
CA ASN A 483 -14.12 0.04 -32.33
C ASN A 483 -13.06 -0.25 -31.28
N ILE A 484 -12.75 0.73 -30.44
CA ILE A 484 -11.79 0.53 -29.35
C ILE A 484 -12.53 0.55 -28.03
N GLN A 485 -12.58 -0.61 -27.38
CA GLN A 485 -13.00 -0.73 -26.00
C GLN A 485 -11.79 -0.49 -25.09
N PHE A 486 -11.73 0.68 -24.46
CA PHE A 486 -10.85 0.87 -23.32
C PHE A 486 -11.60 0.35 -22.10
N SER A 487 -11.34 -0.91 -21.74
CA SER A 487 -11.84 -1.51 -20.50
C SER A 487 -11.41 -0.71 -19.28
#